data_AF-A0A972CEE4-F1
#
_entry.id   AF-A0A972CEE4-F1
#
_cell.length_a   1.000
_cell.length_b   1.000
_cell.length_c   1.000
_cell.angle_alpha   90.00
_cell.angle_beta   90.00
_cell.angle_gamma   90.00
#
_symmetry.space_group_name_H-M   'P 1'
#
loop_
_entity.id
_entity.type
_entity.pdbx_description
1 polymer ?
#
loop_
_entity_poly.entity_id
_entity_poly.type
_entity_poly.pdbx_seq_one_letter_code
_entity_poly.pdbx_strand_id
1 'polypeptide(L)'
;MSTAHINAAKKGDIAETILLPGDPLRAKYIAETYLENAECYNEIRGMLGYTGTYKGVPVSVQGSGMGMPSMGIYSYELIKEYGVKNLIRIGSAGSFHEEIKLMDLVVGLS
;
A
#
# COMPACT_ATOMS: atom_id res chain seq x y z
N MET A 1 18.05 -2.30 -0.64
CA MET A 1 18.40 -3.47 0.19
C MET A 1 17.11 -4.23 0.31
N SER A 2 17.08 -5.48 -0.16
CA SER A 2 15.90 -6.34 -0.12
C SER A 2 15.69 -6.88 1.30
N THR A 3 14.43 -7.04 1.71
CA THR A 3 14.00 -7.67 2.96
C THR A 3 13.42 -9.06 2.68
N ALA A 4 12.97 -9.77 3.71
CA ALA A 4 12.39 -11.10 3.53
C ALA A 4 11.08 -11.10 2.72
N HIS A 5 10.36 -9.97 2.66
CA HIS A 5 9.05 -9.87 2.00
C HIS A 5 8.95 -8.75 0.95
N ILE A 6 9.96 -7.87 0.82
CA ILE A 6 9.96 -6.75 -0.12
C ILE A 6 11.31 -6.69 -0.86
N ASN A 7 11.29 -6.66 -2.20
CA ASN A 7 12.49 -6.72 -3.05
C ASN A 7 13.03 -5.36 -3.53
N ALA A 8 12.63 -4.24 -2.92
CA ALA A 8 13.03 -2.93 -3.39
C ALA A 8 14.57 -2.81 -3.46
N ALA A 9 15.08 -2.49 -4.64
CA ALA A 9 16.50 -2.61 -4.96
C ALA A 9 17.32 -1.64 -4.11
N LYS A 10 16.82 -0.41 -3.93
CA LYS A 10 17.51 0.70 -3.26
C LYS A 10 16.61 1.41 -2.26
N LYS A 11 17.25 2.08 -1.30
CA LYS A 11 16.57 2.99 -0.39
C LYS A 11 16.15 4.22 -1.21
N GLY A 12 14.86 4.57 -1.18
CA GLY A 12 14.26 5.60 -2.03
C GLY A 12 13.40 5.07 -3.19
N ASP A 13 13.45 3.76 -3.49
CA ASP A 13 12.55 3.15 -4.48
C ASP A 13 11.09 3.12 -3.99
N ILE A 14 10.89 3.25 -2.67
CA ILE A 14 9.59 3.39 -2.02
C ILE A 14 9.50 4.82 -1.48
N ALA A 15 8.44 5.53 -1.86
CA ALA A 15 8.18 6.90 -1.44
C ALA A 15 7.90 7.00 0.07
N GLU A 16 8.09 8.19 0.65
CA GLU A 16 7.78 8.41 2.07
C GLU A 16 6.29 8.22 2.40
N THR A 17 5.42 8.33 1.39
CA THR A 17 3.97 8.13 1.49
C THR A 17 3.53 6.94 0.67
N ILE A 18 2.80 6.02 1.31
CA ILE A 18 2.32 4.77 0.70
C ILE A 18 0.83 4.53 0.94
N LEU A 19 0.14 4.07 -0.10
CA LEU A 19 -1.22 3.53 0.00
C LEU A 19 -1.17 2.01 0.13
N LEU A 20 -1.95 1.46 1.06
CA LEU A 20 -1.92 0.03 1.41
C LEU A 20 -3.28 -0.64 1.22
N PRO A 21 -3.64 -1.02 -0.02
CA PRO A 21 -4.73 -1.96 -0.23
C PRO A 21 -4.38 -3.35 0.33
N GLY A 22 -5.40 -4.14 0.72
CA GLY A 22 -5.16 -5.54 1.10
C GLY A 22 -4.79 -6.43 -0.09
N ASP A 23 -5.46 -6.21 -1.22
CA ASP A 23 -5.30 -6.98 -2.44
C ASP A 23 -4.17 -6.41 -3.32
N PRO A 24 -3.15 -7.21 -3.68
CA PRO A 24 -2.08 -6.77 -4.58
C PRO A 24 -2.57 -6.43 -6.00
N LEU A 25 -3.65 -7.05 -6.48
CA LEU A 25 -4.23 -6.70 -7.78
C LEU A 25 -4.90 -5.32 -7.75
N ARG A 26 -5.44 -4.92 -6.59
CA ARG A 26 -5.89 -3.55 -6.37
C ARG A 26 -4.72 -2.57 -6.33
N ALA A 27 -3.57 -2.95 -5.78
CA ALA A 27 -2.36 -2.12 -5.83
C ALA A 27 -1.93 -1.86 -7.28
N LYS A 28 -1.91 -2.92 -8.10
CA LYS A 28 -1.65 -2.83 -9.55
C LYS A 28 -2.65 -1.91 -10.26
N TYR A 29 -3.94 -2.14 -10.05
CA TYR A 29 -4.99 -1.30 -10.63
C TYR A 29 -4.81 0.18 -10.30
N ILE A 30 -4.49 0.52 -9.04
CA ILE A 30 -4.28 1.90 -8.63
C ILE A 30 -3.04 2.49 -9.31
N ALA A 31 -1.94 1.74 -9.34
CA ALA A 31 -0.71 2.17 -9.98
C ALA A 31 -0.93 2.49 -11.46
N GLU A 32 -1.57 1.58 -12.21
CA GLU A 32 -1.84 1.75 -13.64
C GLU A 32 -2.86 2.85 -13.95
N THR A 33 -3.80 3.12 -13.03
CA THR A 33 -4.89 4.07 -13.26
C THR A 33 -4.52 5.50 -12.86
N TYR A 34 -3.76 5.67 -11.77
CA TYR A 34 -3.58 6.98 -11.12
C TYR A 34 -2.15 7.48 -11.08
N LEU A 35 -1.13 6.60 -11.17
CA LEU A 35 0.26 7.03 -11.07
C LEU A 35 0.88 7.24 -12.45
N GLU A 36 1.61 8.34 -12.59
CA GLU A 36 2.49 8.58 -13.72
C GLU A 36 3.84 7.89 -13.47
N ASN A 37 4.40 7.26 -14.52
CA ASN A 37 5.67 6.54 -14.48
C ASN A 37 5.74 5.49 -13.36
N ALA A 38 4.66 4.71 -13.21
CA ALA A 38 4.60 3.66 -12.19
C ALA A 38 5.57 2.51 -12.51
N GLU A 39 6.48 2.23 -11.58
CA GLU A 39 7.42 1.12 -11.64
C GLU A 39 7.12 0.09 -10.55
N CYS A 40 7.10 -1.19 -10.91
CA CYS A 40 6.93 -2.29 -9.96
C CYS A 40 8.26 -2.54 -9.24
N TYR A 41 8.30 -2.32 -7.92
CA TYR A 41 9.49 -2.57 -7.11
C TYR A 41 9.44 -3.88 -6.33
N ASN A 42 8.25 -4.49 -6.16
CA ASN A 42 8.10 -5.73 -5.42
C ASN A 42 7.10 -6.70 -6.05
N GLU A 43 7.51 -7.96 -6.13
CA GLU A 43 6.66 -9.08 -6.54
C GLU A 43 6.81 -10.28 -5.59
N ILE A 44 7.61 -10.16 -4.52
CA ILE A 44 7.84 -11.25 -3.55
C ILE A 44 6.51 -11.69 -2.95
N ARG A 45 6.26 -13.01 -2.98
CA ARG A 45 5.03 -13.66 -2.50
C ARG A 45 3.75 -13.15 -3.20
N GLY A 46 3.88 -12.57 -4.38
CA GLY A 46 2.76 -11.95 -5.11
C GLY A 46 2.28 -10.63 -4.49
N MET A 47 3.05 -10.05 -3.55
CA MET A 47 2.66 -8.80 -2.90
C MET A 47 3.13 -7.59 -3.69
N LEU A 48 2.38 -7.31 -4.76
CA LEU A 48 2.72 -6.26 -5.72
C LEU A 48 2.88 -4.89 -5.04
N GLY A 49 3.98 -4.22 -5.35
CA GLY A 49 4.32 -2.89 -4.87
C GLY A 49 4.82 -2.02 -6.01
N TYR A 50 4.30 -0.80 -6.11
CA TYR A 50 4.60 0.14 -7.17
C TYR A 50 4.96 1.50 -6.59
N THR A 51 5.84 2.23 -7.28
CA THR A 51 6.12 3.64 -7.01
C THR A 51 5.99 4.41 -8.31
N GLY A 52 5.35 5.57 -8.24
CA GLY A 52 5.27 6.52 -9.33
C GLY A 52 5.03 7.91 -8.79
N THR A 53 4.45 8.78 -9.60
CA THR A 53 4.08 10.13 -9.18
C THR A 53 2.60 10.39 -9.37
N TYR A 54 1.98 11.11 -8.44
CA TYR A 54 0.64 11.65 -8.58
C TYR A 54 0.71 13.16 -8.52
N LYS A 55 0.40 13.85 -9.62
CA LYS A 55 0.49 15.33 -9.71
C LYS A 55 1.88 15.85 -9.30
N GLY A 56 2.94 15.17 -9.74
CA GLY A 56 4.34 15.50 -9.41
C GLY A 56 4.80 15.08 -8.01
N VAL A 57 3.95 14.48 -7.18
CA VAL A 57 4.31 14.01 -5.84
C VAL A 57 4.63 12.51 -5.88
N PRO A 58 5.80 12.05 -5.39
CA PRO A 58 6.09 10.63 -5.29
C PRO A 58 5.13 9.90 -4.35
N VAL A 59 4.50 8.83 -4.83
CA VAL A 59 3.56 8.01 -4.06
C VAL A 59 3.82 6.54 -4.39
N SER A 60 3.84 5.72 -3.35
CA SER A 60 3.88 4.27 -3.50
C SER A 60 2.51 3.65 -3.23
N VAL A 61 2.26 2.47 -3.81
CA VAL A 61 1.07 1.66 -3.54
C VAL A 61 1.50 0.21 -3.42
N GLN A 62 1.17 -0.48 -2.31
CA GLN A 62 1.55 -1.87 -2.10
C GLN A 62 0.44 -2.68 -1.45
N GLY A 63 0.26 -3.92 -1.92
CA GLY A 63 -0.56 -4.89 -1.20
C GLY A 63 -0.06 -5.11 0.24
N SER A 64 -0.99 -5.30 1.18
CA SER A 64 -0.67 -5.68 2.57
C SER A 64 -1.02 -7.12 2.90
N GLY A 65 -1.78 -7.80 2.04
CA GLY A 65 -2.46 -9.05 2.36
C GLY A 65 -3.63 -8.84 3.33
N MET A 66 -4.20 -9.96 3.78
CA MET A 66 -5.34 -9.99 4.70
C MET A 66 -4.91 -10.27 6.13
N GLY A 67 -5.52 -9.56 7.08
CA GLY A 67 -5.32 -9.75 8.52
C GLY A 67 -4.11 -8.99 9.09
N MET A 68 -4.14 -8.81 10.40
CA MET A 68 -3.10 -8.08 11.14
C MET A 68 -1.69 -8.71 10.99
N PRO A 69 -1.50 -10.04 11.01
CA PRO A 69 -0.17 -10.63 10.87
C PRO A 69 0.52 -10.29 9.53
N SER A 70 -0.23 -10.36 8.42
CA SER A 70 0.30 -10.00 7.10
C SER A 70 0.66 -8.51 7.05
N MET A 71 -0.27 -7.64 7.43
CA MET A 71 -0.06 -6.19 7.43
C MET A 71 1.10 -5.77 8.35
N GLY A 72 1.28 -6.45 9.49
CA GLY A 72 2.36 -6.19 10.43
C GLY A 72 3.75 -6.40 9.83
N ILE A 73 3.93 -7.46 9.03
CA ILE A 73 5.21 -7.73 8.35
C ILE A 73 5.55 -6.60 7.38
N TYR A 74 4.62 -6.27 6.47
CA TYR A 74 4.88 -5.27 5.43
C TYR A 74 5.05 -3.87 6.03
N SER A 75 4.21 -3.47 6.98
CA SER A 75 4.35 -2.17 7.63
C SER A 75 5.66 -2.05 8.42
N TYR A 76 6.09 -3.11 9.10
CA TYR A 76 7.37 -3.13 9.80
C TYR A 76 8.54 -2.91 8.83
N GLU A 77 8.61 -3.70 7.74
CA GLU A 77 9.68 -3.56 6.75
C GLU A 77 9.66 -2.18 6.07
N LEU A 78 8.48 -1.70 5.66
CA LEU A 78 8.28 -0.38 5.04
C LEU A 78 8.79 0.76 5.95
N ILE A 79 8.44 0.75 7.23
CA ILE A 79 8.83 1.79 8.18
C ILE A 79 10.32 1.67 8.52
N LYS A 80 10.75 0.48 8.93
CA LYS A 80 12.06 0.28 9.54
C LYS A 80 13.19 0.27 8.53
N GLU A 81 13.01 -0.42 7.41
CA GLU A 81 14.07 -0.68 6.43
C GLU A 81 14.03 0.34 5.29
N TYR A 82 12.82 0.76 4.88
CA TYR A 82 12.63 1.65 3.74
C TYR A 82 12.32 3.11 4.12
N GLY A 83 12.09 3.40 5.41
CA GLY A 83 11.92 4.77 5.91
C GLY A 83 10.60 5.43 5.51
N VAL A 84 9.57 4.64 5.20
CA VAL A 84 8.22 5.14 4.94
C VAL A 84 7.68 5.83 6.19
N LYS A 85 7.08 7.01 6.03
CA LYS A 85 6.57 7.83 7.13
C LYS A 85 5.05 7.85 7.19
N ASN A 86 4.38 7.86 6.04
CA ASN A 86 2.94 8.00 5.95
C ASN A 86 2.34 6.73 5.33
N LEU A 87 1.61 5.96 6.13
CA LEU A 87 0.96 4.73 5.71
C LEU A 87 -0.55 4.94 5.71
N ILE A 88 -1.19 4.89 4.54
CA ILE A 88 -2.64 5.08 4.41
C ILE A 88 -3.26 3.78 3.93
N ARG A 89 -3.99 3.09 4.81
CA ARG A 89 -4.73 1.88 4.42
C ARG A 89 -5.99 2.25 3.64
N ILE A 90 -6.15 1.66 2.46
CA ILE A 90 -7.33 1.82 1.60
C ILE A 90 -8.03 0.46 1.41
N GLY A 91 -8.98 0.19 2.30
CA GLY A 91 -9.66 -1.09 2.41
C GLY A 91 -11.14 -1.04 2.08
N SER A 92 -11.79 -2.19 2.21
CA SER A 92 -13.24 -2.31 2.34
C SER A 92 -13.57 -2.75 3.76
N ALA A 93 -14.78 -2.43 4.20
CA ALA A 93 -15.32 -2.86 5.49
C ALA A 93 -16.80 -3.20 5.34
N GLY A 94 -17.32 -4.03 6.25
CA GLY A 94 -18.74 -4.27 6.41
C GLY A 94 -19.28 -3.52 7.62
N SER A 95 -20.53 -3.06 7.55
CA SER A 95 -21.25 -2.46 8.67
C SER A 95 -22.34 -3.40 9.17
N PHE A 96 -22.57 -3.38 10.49
CA PHE A 96 -23.76 -3.96 11.13
C PHE A 96 -24.74 -2.87 11.61
N HIS A 97 -24.42 -1.60 11.38
CA HIS A 97 -25.26 -0.45 11.73
C HIS A 97 -26.09 -0.02 10.52
N GLU A 98 -27.42 0.05 10.68
CA GLU A 98 -28.36 0.31 9.58
C GLU A 98 -28.18 1.69 8.94
N GLU A 99 -27.67 2.68 9.68
CA GLU A 99 -27.43 4.02 9.15
C GLU A 99 -26.27 4.10 8.17
N ILE A 100 -25.30 3.19 8.26
CA ILE A 100 -24.16 3.13 7.33
C ILE A 100 -24.61 2.40 6.08
N LYS A 101 -24.59 3.09 4.94
CA LYS A 101 -25.09 2.61 3.66
C LYS A 101 -23.96 2.01 2.81
N LEU A 102 -24.36 1.25 1.79
CA LEU A 102 -23.44 0.77 0.77
C LEU A 102 -22.76 1.97 0.10
N MET A 103 -21.46 1.85 -0.17
CA MET A 103 -20.60 2.89 -0.76
C MET A 103 -20.24 4.05 0.18
N ASP A 104 -20.67 4.04 1.44
CA ASP A 104 -20.20 5.04 2.41
C ASP A 104 -18.68 4.93 2.64
N LEU A 105 -18.04 6.09 2.73
CA LEU A 105 -16.63 6.21 3.09
C LEU A 105 -16.49 6.36 4.59
N VAL A 106 -15.76 5.44 5.21
CA VAL A 106 -15.49 5.45 6.66
C VAL A 106 -14.03 5.83 6.90
N VAL A 107 -13.82 6.84 7.75
CA VAL A 107 -12.49 7.21 8.24
C VAL A 107 -12.31 6.57 9.61
N GLY A 108 -11.35 5.65 9.74
CA GLY A 108 -11.01 5.03 11.01
C GLY A 108 -10.31 6.03 11.93
N LEU A 109 -11.00 6.44 12.99
CA LEU A 109 -10.45 7.31 14.04
C LEU A 109 -9.87 6.46 15.19
N SER A 110 -8.90 7.02 15.89
CA SER A 110 -8.28 6.46 17.11
C SER A 110 -8.72 7.21 18.35
#